data_AF-A0A439DLW0-F1
#
_entry.id   AF-A0A439DLW0-F1
#
_cell.length_a   1.000
_cell.length_b   1.000
_cell.length_c   1.000
_cell.angle_alpha   90.00
_cell.angle_beta   90.00
_cell.angle_gamma   90.00
#
_symmetry.space_group_name_H-M   'P 1'
#
loop_
_entity.id
_entity.type
_entity.pdbx_description
1 polymer ?
#
loop_
_entity_poly.entity_id
_entity_poly.type
_entity_poly.pdbx_seq_one_letter_code
_entity_poly.pdbx_strand_id
1 'polypeptide(L)'
;MAEYRLEELARISGVSARNIRAYRERGLLDPPRRVGRSAFYDDYHLSQLRTINQLHRRGFNSAHIAEFFASMRQGADLADILGIQRAVLGPPVEEAAERGSSASTAVRPGIDLDPDSDEARRLVEYRLAEVREGAVVLTDPAIGEVIARRPDPLLYVRALLRIYEATRPAIASMADGFVEVLEECVADRFGDHAPAPDEMSRVIQDFRDLWRRVVAGELDKSLRQQQKPPA
;
A
#
# COMPACT_ATOMS: atom_id res chain seq x y z
N MET A 1 -26.64 -14.09 -13.36
CA MET A 1 -26.42 -13.76 -11.95
C MET A 1 -27.66 -14.18 -11.20
N ALA A 2 -27.54 -15.06 -10.21
CA ALA A 2 -28.69 -15.47 -9.41
C ALA A 2 -29.08 -14.35 -8.44
N GLU A 3 -30.38 -14.15 -8.21
CA GLU A 3 -30.89 -13.15 -7.27
C GLU A 3 -31.49 -13.82 -6.04
N TYR A 4 -31.08 -13.36 -4.87
CA TYR A 4 -31.46 -13.89 -3.57
C TYR A 4 -32.20 -12.85 -2.76
N ARG A 5 -33.28 -13.27 -2.09
CA ARG A 5 -33.86 -12.49 -0.98
C ARG A 5 -33.05 -12.73 0.29
N LEU A 6 -33.18 -11.84 1.27
CA LEU A 6 -32.41 -11.89 2.52
C LEU A 6 -32.46 -13.27 3.22
N GLU A 7 -33.64 -13.87 3.31
CA GLU A 7 -33.83 -15.17 3.97
C GLU A 7 -33.16 -16.31 3.21
N GLU A 8 -33.20 -16.24 1.88
CA GLU A 8 -32.56 -17.22 1.02
C GLU A 8 -31.05 -17.12 1.06
N LEU A 9 -30.52 -15.89 1.03
CA LEU A 9 -29.11 -15.62 1.23
C LEU A 9 -28.62 -16.10 2.60
N ALA A 10 -29.42 -15.90 3.65
CA ALA A 10 -29.10 -16.36 5.00
C ALA A 10 -28.94 -17.89 5.06
N ARG A 11 -29.91 -18.61 4.46
CA ARG A 11 -29.89 -20.07 4.37
C ARG A 11 -28.68 -20.59 3.59
N ILE A 12 -28.37 -20.00 2.44
CA ILE A 12 -27.29 -20.47 1.55
C ILE A 12 -25.90 -20.11 2.10
N SER A 13 -25.76 -18.94 2.73
CA SER A 13 -24.49 -18.47 3.30
C SER A 13 -24.18 -19.06 4.68
N GLY A 14 -25.17 -19.61 5.37
CA GLY A 14 -25.06 -20.03 6.77
C GLY A 14 -24.95 -18.87 7.76
N VAL A 15 -25.21 -17.62 7.32
CA VAL A 15 -25.19 -16.41 8.16
C VAL A 15 -26.64 -16.01 8.47
N SER A 16 -26.95 -15.75 9.73
CA SER A 16 -28.32 -15.33 10.11
C SER A 16 -28.72 -14.02 9.42
N ALA A 17 -30.00 -13.87 9.08
CA ALA A 17 -30.52 -12.63 8.49
C ALA A 17 -30.25 -11.38 9.36
N ARG A 18 -30.21 -11.55 10.69
CA ARG A 18 -29.80 -10.51 11.65
C ARG A 18 -28.35 -10.07 11.42
N ASN A 19 -27.42 -11.02 11.29
CA ASN A 19 -26.01 -10.71 11.06
C ASN A 19 -25.79 -10.10 9.68
N ILE A 20 -26.50 -10.55 8.65
CA ILE A 20 -26.42 -9.96 7.31
C ILE A 20 -26.82 -8.47 7.34
N ARG A 21 -27.90 -8.11 8.07
CA ARG A 21 -28.28 -6.70 8.25
C ARG A 21 -27.21 -5.90 8.99
N ALA A 22 -26.68 -6.47 10.08
CA ALA A 22 -25.61 -5.84 10.86
C ALA A 22 -24.32 -5.66 10.04
N TYR A 23 -23.97 -6.61 9.16
CA TYR A 23 -22.83 -6.50 8.25
C TYR A 23 -23.02 -5.40 7.21
N ARG A 24 -24.23 -5.26 6.68
CA ARG A 24 -24.56 -4.14 5.77
C ARG A 24 -24.47 -2.79 6.48
N GLU A 25 -25.04 -2.66 7.67
CA GLU A 25 -25.00 -1.41 8.46
C GLU A 25 -23.57 -0.99 8.82
N ARG A 26 -22.66 -1.95 8.97
CA ARG A 26 -21.24 -1.72 9.27
C ARG A 26 -20.34 -1.66 8.03
N GLY A 27 -20.90 -1.75 6.82
CA GLY A 27 -20.14 -1.68 5.57
C GLY A 27 -19.33 -2.94 5.22
N LEU A 28 -19.53 -4.07 5.91
CA LEU A 28 -18.89 -5.35 5.57
C LEU A 28 -19.53 -6.01 4.34
N LEU A 29 -20.78 -5.68 4.04
CA LEU A 29 -21.53 -6.21 2.92
C LEU A 29 -22.04 -5.08 2.06
N ASP A 30 -21.92 -5.23 0.75
CA ASP A 30 -22.37 -4.21 -0.19
C ASP A 30 -23.89 -4.01 -0.11
N PRO A 31 -24.36 -2.79 -0.43
CA PRO A 31 -25.78 -2.49 -0.38
C PRO A 31 -26.53 -3.32 -1.44
N PRO A 32 -27.63 -3.98 -1.08
CA PRO A 32 -28.42 -4.75 -2.03
C PRO A 32 -29.12 -3.84 -3.03
N ARG A 33 -29.41 -4.40 -4.20
CA ARG A 33 -30.26 -3.75 -5.20
C ARG A 33 -31.69 -3.65 -4.67
N ARG A 34 -32.26 -2.45 -4.63
CA ARG A 34 -33.63 -2.22 -4.16
C ARG A 34 -34.59 -2.17 -5.35
N VAL A 35 -35.64 -2.96 -5.28
CA VAL A 35 -36.76 -2.94 -6.25
C VAL A 35 -38.05 -2.78 -5.47
N GLY A 36 -38.62 -1.58 -5.51
CA GLY A 36 -39.76 -1.21 -4.66
C GLY A 36 -39.43 -1.34 -3.17
N ARG A 37 -40.21 -2.15 -2.44
CA ARG A 37 -40.00 -2.43 -1.01
C ARG A 37 -39.06 -3.61 -0.73
N SER A 38 -38.57 -4.27 -1.77
CA SER A 38 -37.77 -5.50 -1.66
C SER A 38 -36.29 -5.24 -1.91
N ALA A 39 -35.43 -5.92 -1.14
CA ALA A 39 -33.98 -5.90 -1.32
C ALA A 39 -33.53 -7.23 -1.93
N PHE A 40 -32.77 -7.16 -3.01
CA PHE A 40 -32.22 -8.30 -3.73
C PHE A 40 -30.70 -8.30 -3.63
N TYR A 41 -30.16 -9.48 -3.36
CA TYR A 41 -28.75 -9.79 -3.28
C TYR A 41 -28.39 -10.68 -4.46
N ASP A 42 -27.12 -10.79 -4.79
CA ASP A 42 -26.64 -11.62 -5.90
C ASP A 42 -25.49 -12.54 -5.44
N ASP A 43 -24.90 -13.26 -6.40
CA ASP A 43 -23.78 -14.17 -6.16
C ASP A 43 -22.55 -13.46 -5.57
N TYR A 44 -22.38 -12.17 -5.84
CA TYR A 44 -21.29 -11.38 -5.27
C TYR A 44 -21.48 -11.23 -3.75
N HIS A 45 -22.69 -10.92 -3.30
CA HIS A 45 -23.01 -10.83 -1.87
C HIS A 45 -22.82 -12.17 -1.16
N LEU A 46 -23.16 -13.29 -1.82
CA LEU A 46 -22.93 -14.63 -1.27
C LEU A 46 -21.43 -14.92 -1.10
N SER A 47 -20.61 -14.52 -2.08
CA SER A 47 -19.15 -14.62 -2.00
C SER A 47 -18.58 -13.79 -0.84
N GLN A 48 -19.03 -12.53 -0.68
CA GLN A 48 -18.65 -11.66 0.44
C GLN A 48 -18.96 -12.33 1.79
N LEU A 49 -20.15 -12.90 1.97
CA LEU A 49 -20.54 -13.58 3.22
C LEU A 49 -19.69 -14.81 3.54
N ARG A 50 -19.31 -15.60 2.52
CA ARG A 50 -18.41 -16.75 2.70
C ARG A 50 -17.02 -16.30 3.16
N THR A 51 -16.49 -15.25 2.57
CA THR A 51 -15.20 -14.65 2.94
C THR A 51 -15.22 -14.12 4.37
N ILE A 52 -16.27 -13.38 4.76
CA ILE A 52 -16.44 -12.87 6.14
C ILE A 52 -16.42 -14.03 7.15
N ASN A 53 -17.14 -15.11 6.87
CA ASN A 53 -17.16 -16.31 7.73
C ASN A 53 -15.77 -16.96 7.84
N GLN A 54 -15.03 -17.06 6.74
CA GLN A 54 -13.69 -17.66 6.75
C GLN A 54 -12.69 -16.81 7.54
N LEU A 55 -12.78 -15.48 7.45
CA LEU A 55 -11.94 -14.56 8.21
C LEU A 55 -12.27 -14.58 9.70
N HIS A 56 -13.55 -14.64 10.07
CA HIS A 56 -13.95 -14.82 11.47
C HIS A 56 -13.41 -16.12 12.08
N ARG A 57 -13.44 -17.24 11.34
CA ARG A 57 -12.86 -18.52 11.78
C ARG A 57 -11.35 -18.44 12.01
N ARG A 58 -10.66 -17.50 11.36
CA ARG A 58 -9.23 -17.24 11.52
C ARG A 58 -8.92 -16.21 12.62
N GLY A 59 -9.92 -15.74 13.37
CA GLY A 59 -9.75 -14.84 14.51
C GLY A 59 -9.82 -13.35 14.17
N PHE A 60 -10.16 -12.98 12.94
CA PHE A 60 -10.32 -11.57 12.59
C PHE A 60 -11.64 -11.00 13.15
N ASN A 61 -11.57 -9.82 13.75
CA ASN A 61 -12.74 -9.12 14.28
C ASN A 61 -13.50 -8.36 13.17
N SER A 62 -14.76 -8.00 13.42
CA SER A 62 -15.61 -7.36 12.41
C SER A 62 -15.14 -5.98 11.97
N ALA A 63 -14.41 -5.24 12.82
CA ALA A 63 -13.92 -3.91 12.48
C ALA A 63 -12.82 -4.00 11.41
N HIS A 64 -11.82 -4.88 11.60
CA HIS A 64 -10.76 -5.10 10.61
C HIS A 64 -11.30 -5.66 9.28
N ILE A 65 -12.32 -6.52 9.33
CA ILE A 65 -12.96 -7.05 8.12
C ILE A 65 -13.72 -5.93 7.39
N ALA A 66 -14.39 -5.02 8.10
CA ALA A 66 -15.08 -3.89 7.48
C ALA A 66 -14.12 -2.96 6.75
N GLU A 67 -12.99 -2.65 7.40
CA GLU A 67 -11.90 -1.86 6.82
C GLU A 67 -11.36 -2.53 5.55
N PHE A 68 -11.14 -3.85 5.58
CA PHE A 68 -10.73 -4.62 4.40
C PHE A 68 -11.68 -4.49 3.21
N PHE A 69 -12.98 -4.67 3.43
CA PHE A 69 -13.96 -4.53 2.34
C PHE A 69 -14.10 -3.07 1.88
N ALA A 70 -13.95 -2.09 2.76
CA ALA A 70 -13.98 -0.68 2.39
C ALA A 70 -12.82 -0.29 1.48
N SER A 71 -11.61 -0.74 1.81
CA SER A 71 -10.39 -0.47 1.03
C SER A 71 -10.37 -1.21 -0.31
N MET A 72 -10.84 -2.47 -0.37
CA MET A 72 -11.03 -3.19 -1.64
C MET A 72 -11.96 -2.44 -2.61
N ARG A 73 -13.02 -1.78 -2.10
CA ARG A 73 -13.91 -0.94 -2.92
C ARG A 73 -13.26 0.35 -3.41
N GLN A 74 -12.23 0.80 -2.72
CA GLN A 74 -11.46 2.00 -3.06
C GLN A 74 -10.22 1.67 -3.94
N GLY A 75 -10.02 0.39 -4.28
CA GLY A 75 -8.86 -0.05 -5.07
C GLY A 75 -7.55 -0.09 -4.29
N ALA A 76 -7.60 0.02 -2.95
CA ALA A 76 -6.43 0.01 -2.10
C ALA A 76 -5.86 -1.41 -1.92
N ASP A 77 -4.53 -1.50 -1.81
CA ASP A 77 -3.79 -2.76 -1.72
C ASP A 77 -4.06 -3.48 -0.40
N LEU A 78 -4.12 -4.82 -0.44
CA LEU A 78 -4.31 -5.72 0.70
C LEU A 78 -3.32 -5.44 1.85
N ALA A 79 -2.16 -4.91 1.49
CA ALA A 79 -1.04 -4.64 2.36
C ALA A 79 -1.24 -3.37 3.24
N ASP A 80 -1.97 -2.37 2.73
CA ASP A 80 -2.33 -1.15 3.48
C ASP A 80 -3.34 -1.45 4.59
N ILE A 81 -4.24 -2.39 4.30
CA ILE A 81 -5.39 -2.75 5.12
C ILE A 81 -4.99 -3.51 6.38
N LEU A 82 -4.02 -4.43 6.27
CA LEU A 82 -3.61 -5.26 7.41
C LEU A 82 -2.65 -4.55 8.37
N GLY A 83 -2.27 -3.30 8.08
CA GLY A 83 -1.23 -2.58 8.83
C GLY A 83 0.15 -3.26 8.76
N ILE A 84 0.30 -4.30 7.93
CA ILE A 84 1.53 -5.08 7.79
C ILE A 84 2.58 -4.26 7.05
N GLN A 85 2.18 -3.39 6.11
CA GLN A 85 3.09 -2.43 5.48
C GLN A 85 3.58 -1.39 6.49
N ARG A 86 2.73 -0.87 7.39
CA ARG A 86 3.16 0.20 8.32
C ARG A 86 4.15 -0.28 9.39
N ALA A 87 4.17 -1.60 9.67
CA ALA A 87 5.12 -2.20 10.60
C ALA A 87 6.39 -2.75 9.92
N VAL A 88 6.38 -3.00 8.60
CA VAL A 88 7.50 -3.68 7.90
C VAL A 88 8.00 -2.97 6.63
N LEU A 89 7.16 -2.23 5.88
CA LEU A 89 7.50 -1.69 4.55
C LEU A 89 7.22 -0.18 4.33
N GLY A 90 6.64 0.56 5.28
CA GLY A 90 6.28 1.97 5.09
C GLY A 90 5.07 2.16 4.15
N PRO A 91 4.55 3.39 3.99
CA PRO A 91 3.37 3.67 3.16
C PRO A 91 3.67 3.52 1.66
N PRO A 92 2.66 3.23 0.82
CA PRO A 92 2.85 3.18 -0.63
C PRO A 92 3.32 4.52 -1.17
N VAL A 93 4.38 4.49 -1.98
CA VAL A 93 4.89 5.63 -2.74
C VAL A 93 3.95 5.87 -3.93
N GLU A 94 2.76 6.40 -3.66
CA GLU A 94 1.91 6.97 -4.70
C GLU A 94 2.18 8.47 -4.83
N GLU A 95 2.67 8.84 -6.02
CA GLU A 95 2.70 10.21 -6.57
C GLU A 95 3.71 11.21 -5.94
N ALA A 96 5.01 10.86 -5.94
CA ALA A 96 6.09 11.85 -5.70
C ALA A 96 6.71 12.43 -6.99
N ALA A 97 6.22 12.04 -8.17
CA ALA A 97 6.64 12.64 -9.43
C ALA A 97 5.40 13.12 -10.18
N GLU A 98 5.42 14.38 -10.61
CA GLU A 98 4.40 15.02 -11.44
C GLU A 98 3.16 15.54 -10.70
N ARG A 99 3.39 16.52 -9.82
CA ARG A 99 2.73 17.83 -9.91
C ARG A 99 3.40 18.81 -8.95
N GLY A 100 4.05 19.82 -9.52
CA GLY A 100 4.46 20.99 -8.76
C GLY A 100 3.25 21.61 -8.05
N SER A 101 3.51 22.14 -6.86
CA SER A 101 2.64 23.10 -6.17
C SER A 101 1.20 22.64 -5.88
N SER A 102 1.02 21.93 -4.77
CA SER A 102 0.01 22.38 -3.80
C SER A 102 0.40 21.94 -2.39
N ALA A 103 0.58 22.93 -1.53
CA ALA A 103 0.90 22.75 -0.13
C ALA A 103 -0.19 21.93 0.57
N SER A 104 0.13 20.69 0.93
CA SER A 104 -0.47 20.09 2.12
C SER A 104 0.19 20.75 3.33
N THR A 105 -0.45 21.82 3.82
CA THR A 105 -0.11 22.56 5.04
C THR A 105 -0.43 21.74 6.31
N ALA A 106 -0.19 20.43 6.29
CA ALA A 106 0.00 19.70 7.53
C ALA A 106 1.42 20.03 8.01
N VAL A 107 1.51 20.79 9.11
CA VAL A 107 2.77 21.03 9.82
C VAL A 107 3.39 19.66 10.12
N ARG A 108 4.41 19.29 9.35
CA ARG A 108 5.14 18.03 9.58
C ARG A 108 6.02 18.27 10.80
N PRO A 109 5.85 17.50 11.88
CA PRO A 109 6.70 17.67 13.06
C PRO A 109 8.15 17.36 12.66
N GLY A 110 9.05 18.30 12.95
CA GLY A 110 10.48 18.07 12.82
C GLY A 110 10.93 16.97 13.77
N ILE A 111 11.98 16.24 13.38
CA ILE A 111 12.67 15.35 14.30
C ILE A 111 13.61 16.16 15.19
N ASP A 112 13.77 15.72 16.45
CA ASP A 112 14.73 16.30 17.39
C ASP A 112 16.16 15.89 16.97
N LEU A 113 16.68 16.63 15.98
CA LEU A 113 17.99 16.45 15.39
C LEU A 113 18.58 17.84 15.13
N ASP A 114 19.84 18.03 15.53
CA ASP A 114 20.59 19.25 15.23
C ASP A 114 20.71 19.40 13.69
N PRO A 115 20.18 20.49 13.10
CA PRO A 115 20.23 20.71 11.66
C PRO A 115 21.67 20.87 11.13
N ASP A 116 22.63 21.21 11.98
CA ASP A 116 24.04 21.34 11.61
C ASP A 116 24.83 20.04 11.77
N SER A 117 24.19 18.96 12.22
CA SER A 117 24.84 17.65 12.38
C SER A 117 25.17 17.00 11.04
N ASP A 118 26.18 16.13 11.03
CA ASP A 118 26.56 15.38 9.84
C ASP A 118 25.44 14.44 9.37
N GLU A 119 24.64 13.90 10.28
CA GLU A 119 23.45 13.10 9.94
C GLU A 119 22.38 13.95 9.23
N ALA A 120 22.11 15.17 9.71
CA ALA A 120 21.16 16.08 9.07
C ALA A 120 21.61 16.45 7.64
N ARG A 121 22.90 16.75 7.47
CA ARG A 121 23.49 17.03 6.14
C ARG A 121 23.33 15.86 5.18
N ARG A 122 23.61 14.63 5.62
CA ARG A 122 23.47 13.42 4.79
C ARG A 122 22.01 13.13 4.44
N LEU A 123 21.08 13.31 5.39
CA LEU A 123 19.65 13.16 5.11
C LEU A 123 19.19 14.14 4.03
N VAL A 124 19.66 15.39 4.06
CA VAL A 124 19.36 16.39 3.03
C VAL A 124 20.02 16.05 1.70
N GLU A 125 21.30 15.65 1.71
CA GLU A 125 22.05 15.24 0.52
C GLU A 125 21.35 14.07 -0.20
N TYR A 126 20.84 13.10 0.55
CA TYR A 126 20.10 11.96 0.02
C TYR A 126 18.63 12.25 -0.25
N ARG A 127 18.17 13.49 -0.04
CA ARG A 127 16.76 13.92 -0.18
C ARG A 127 15.77 13.12 0.69
N LEU A 128 16.26 12.60 1.82
CA LEU A 128 15.48 11.93 2.86
C LEU A 128 14.92 12.95 3.87
N ALA A 129 15.49 14.16 3.94
CA ALA A 129 14.99 15.25 4.75
C ALA A 129 15.15 16.62 4.07
N GLU A 130 14.44 17.61 4.60
CA GLU A 130 14.58 19.03 4.30
C GLU A 130 14.71 19.80 5.63
N VAL A 131 15.46 20.90 5.64
CA VAL A 131 15.49 21.81 6.79
C VAL A 131 14.41 22.87 6.61
N ARG A 132 13.44 22.93 7.52
CA ARG A 132 12.36 23.92 7.54
C ARG A 132 12.32 24.62 8.88
N GLU A 133 12.39 25.95 8.87
CA GLU A 133 12.38 26.78 10.09
C GLU A 133 13.42 26.34 11.15
N GLY A 134 14.57 25.83 10.71
CA GLY A 134 15.64 25.34 11.61
C GLY A 134 15.40 23.93 12.15
N ALA A 135 14.36 23.23 11.72
CA ALA A 135 14.11 21.83 12.08
C ALA A 135 14.33 20.90 10.89
N VAL A 136 14.88 19.71 11.15
CA VAL A 136 15.01 18.65 10.14
C VAL A 136 13.66 17.94 9.99
N VAL A 137 13.10 17.98 8.78
CA VAL A 137 11.80 17.39 8.44
C VAL A 137 12.02 16.29 7.42
N LEU A 138 11.66 15.04 7.76
CA LEU A 138 11.77 13.93 6.83
C LEU A 138 10.77 14.07 5.67
N THR A 139 11.21 13.69 4.47
CA THR A 139 10.40 13.77 3.25
C THR A 139 9.27 12.75 3.26
N ASP A 140 9.53 11.56 3.80
CA ASP A 140 8.53 10.54 4.11
C ASP A 140 7.93 10.75 5.52
N PRO A 141 6.63 11.07 5.62
CA PRO A 141 5.97 11.31 6.90
C PRO A 141 5.88 10.07 7.79
N ALA A 142 5.84 8.86 7.23
CA ALA A 142 5.78 7.64 8.03
C ALA A 142 7.13 7.32 8.66
N ILE A 143 8.24 7.55 7.94
CA ILE A 143 9.59 7.49 8.54
C ILE A 143 9.68 8.54 9.66
N GLY A 144 9.17 9.75 9.40
CA GLY A 144 9.07 10.83 10.39
C GLY A 144 8.37 10.40 11.67
N GLU A 145 7.18 9.80 11.57
CA GLU A 145 6.43 9.30 12.71
C GLU A 145 7.15 8.19 13.49
N VAL A 146 7.85 7.29 12.78
CA VAL A 146 8.60 6.20 13.41
C VAL A 146 9.74 6.75 14.25
N ILE A 147 10.44 7.77 13.77
CA ILE A 147 11.60 8.37 14.44
C ILE A 147 11.16 9.34 15.55
N ALA A 148 10.16 10.20 15.29
CA ALA A 148 9.73 11.24 16.22
C ALA A 148 9.12 10.71 17.54
N ARG A 149 8.62 9.48 17.56
CA ARG A 149 8.01 8.87 18.77
C ARG A 149 9.01 8.14 19.67
N ARG A 150 10.33 8.22 19.38
CA ARG A 150 11.35 7.42 20.06
C ARG A 150 12.21 8.28 20.99
N PRO A 151 12.65 7.70 22.13
CA PRO A 151 13.47 8.42 23.10
C PRO A 151 14.91 8.71 22.61
N ASP A 152 15.37 8.04 21.55
CA ASP A 152 16.67 8.29 20.90
C ASP A 152 16.49 8.35 19.38
N PRO A 153 16.07 9.50 18.83
CA PRO A 153 15.86 9.69 17.38
C PRO A 153 17.15 9.46 16.56
N LEU A 154 18.31 9.82 17.13
CA LEU A 154 19.60 9.76 16.45
C LEU A 154 19.98 8.31 16.09
N LEU A 155 19.69 7.35 16.97
CA LEU A 155 19.89 5.93 16.69
C LEU A 155 19.13 5.47 15.43
N TYR A 156 17.87 5.88 15.28
CA TYR A 156 17.04 5.50 14.14
C TYR A 156 17.46 6.23 12.86
N VAL A 157 17.87 7.50 12.97
CA VAL A 157 18.44 8.25 11.84
C VAL A 157 19.70 7.57 11.31
N ARG A 158 20.61 7.15 12.19
CA ARG A 158 21.82 6.40 11.80
C ARG A 158 21.48 5.06 11.16
N ALA A 159 20.50 4.34 11.70
CA ALA A 159 20.02 3.11 11.10
C ALA A 159 19.42 3.34 9.71
N LEU A 160 18.61 4.38 9.53
CA LEU A 160 18.03 4.78 8.24
C LEU A 160 19.12 5.07 7.20
N LEU A 161 20.11 5.91 7.55
CA LEU A 161 21.22 6.24 6.66
C LEU A 161 22.00 4.97 6.26
N ARG A 162 22.29 4.09 7.23
CA ARG A 162 23.01 2.84 6.97
C ARG A 162 22.23 1.90 6.06
N ILE A 163 20.92 1.76 6.29
CA ILE A 163 20.05 0.94 5.43
C ILE A 163 20.05 1.53 4.03
N TYR A 164 19.79 2.84 3.90
CA TYR A 164 19.74 3.52 2.62
C TYR A 164 21.04 3.33 1.82
N GLU A 165 22.19 3.57 2.44
CA GLU A 165 23.51 3.42 1.81
C GLU A 165 23.81 1.99 1.40
N ALA A 166 23.44 1.01 2.23
CA ALA A 166 23.62 -0.40 1.90
C ALA A 166 22.71 -0.84 0.74
N THR A 167 21.50 -0.29 0.64
CA THR A 167 20.53 -0.68 -0.40
C THR A 167 20.67 0.10 -1.70
N ARG A 168 21.21 1.33 -1.66
CA ARG A 168 21.26 2.22 -2.83
C ARG A 168 21.94 1.58 -4.05
N PRO A 169 23.11 0.90 -3.96
CA PRO A 169 23.73 0.28 -5.12
C PRO A 169 22.87 -0.83 -5.74
N ALA A 170 22.22 -1.63 -4.88
CA ALA A 170 21.33 -2.70 -5.34
C ALA A 170 20.09 -2.14 -6.04
N ILE A 171 19.46 -1.10 -5.45
CA ILE A 171 18.30 -0.42 -6.05
C ILE A 171 18.68 0.22 -7.39
N ALA A 172 19.86 0.86 -7.50
CA ALA A 172 20.33 1.42 -8.76
C ALA A 172 20.48 0.34 -9.84
N SER A 173 21.14 -0.78 -9.51
CA SER A 173 21.28 -1.91 -10.45
C SER A 173 19.93 -2.51 -10.86
N MET A 174 18.95 -2.57 -9.96
CA MET A 174 17.60 -3.02 -10.29
C MET A 174 16.85 -2.03 -11.19
N ALA A 175 17.07 -0.73 -11.01
CA ALA A 175 16.49 0.30 -11.85
C ALA A 175 17.08 0.27 -13.26
N ASP A 176 18.40 0.09 -13.38
CA ASP A 176 19.08 -0.06 -14.68
C ASP A 176 18.51 -1.27 -15.44
N GLY A 177 18.43 -2.44 -14.79
CA GLY A 177 17.85 -3.63 -15.41
C GLY A 177 16.36 -3.49 -15.76
N PHE A 178 15.59 -2.69 -15.02
CA PHE A 178 14.21 -2.38 -15.38
C PHE A 178 14.13 -1.54 -16.66
N VAL A 179 15.01 -0.54 -16.80
CA VAL A 179 15.07 0.30 -18.01
C VAL A 179 15.46 -0.54 -19.22
N GLU A 180 16.45 -1.41 -19.10
CA GLU A 180 16.86 -2.33 -20.18
C GLU A 180 15.68 -3.19 -20.66
N VAL A 181 14.97 -3.85 -19.73
CA VAL A 181 13.80 -4.69 -20.08
C VAL A 181 12.67 -3.86 -20.71
N LEU A 182 12.43 -2.65 -20.21
CA LEU A 182 11.43 -1.76 -20.76
C LEU A 182 11.79 -1.34 -22.19
N GLU A 183 13.04 -0.98 -22.44
CA GLU A 183 13.55 -0.60 -23.77
C GLU A 183 13.39 -1.76 -24.77
N GLU A 184 13.78 -2.98 -24.38
CA GLU A 184 13.58 -4.19 -25.19
C GLU A 184 12.09 -4.42 -25.52
N CYS A 185 11.22 -4.36 -24.50
CA CYS A 185 9.79 -4.60 -24.69
C CYS A 185 9.11 -3.52 -25.54
N VAL A 186 9.52 -2.26 -25.40
CA VAL A 186 9.04 -1.14 -26.22
C VAL A 186 9.50 -1.31 -27.66
N ALA A 187 10.77 -1.68 -27.88
CA ALA A 187 11.31 -1.94 -29.21
C ALA A 187 10.59 -3.11 -29.91
N ASP A 188 10.35 -4.22 -29.20
CA ASP A 188 9.62 -5.38 -29.72
C ASP A 188 8.15 -5.05 -30.06
N ARG A 189 7.50 -4.22 -29.23
CA ARG A 189 6.09 -3.89 -29.38
C ARG A 189 5.83 -2.87 -30.50
N PHE A 190 6.70 -1.88 -30.64
CA PHE A 190 6.46 -0.74 -31.53
C PHE A 190 7.37 -0.73 -32.77
N GLY A 191 8.48 -1.47 -32.77
CA GLY A 191 9.41 -1.55 -33.90
C GLY A 191 9.83 -0.15 -34.38
N ASP A 192 9.69 0.09 -35.69
CA ASP A 192 9.98 1.40 -36.32
C ASP A 192 8.84 2.42 -36.15
N HIS A 193 7.69 2.04 -35.59
CA HIS A 193 6.58 2.98 -35.37
C HIS A 193 6.74 3.69 -34.04
N ALA A 194 6.73 5.03 -34.07
CA ALA A 194 6.67 5.81 -32.84
C ALA A 194 5.26 5.69 -32.21
N PRO A 195 5.12 5.20 -30.97
CA PRO A 195 3.82 5.17 -30.30
C PRO A 195 3.29 6.57 -30.02
N ALA A 196 1.98 6.68 -29.87
CA ALA A 196 1.37 7.92 -29.39
C ALA A 196 1.83 8.19 -27.94
N PRO A 197 2.01 9.46 -27.52
CA PRO A 197 2.47 9.81 -26.18
C PRO A 197 1.64 9.14 -25.06
N ASP A 198 0.31 9.11 -25.20
CA ASP A 198 -0.59 8.49 -24.22
C ASP A 198 -0.42 6.96 -24.14
N GLU A 199 -0.09 6.33 -25.26
CA GLU A 199 0.15 4.88 -25.31
C GLU A 199 1.49 4.53 -24.64
N MET A 200 2.52 5.33 -24.91
CA MET A 200 3.83 5.17 -24.25
C MET A 200 3.71 5.36 -22.73
N SER A 201 2.99 6.38 -22.26
CA SER A 201 2.76 6.60 -20.83
C SER A 201 2.06 5.41 -20.17
N ARG A 202 1.06 4.80 -20.82
CA ARG A 202 0.38 3.60 -20.30
C ARG A 202 1.32 2.40 -20.21
N VAL A 203 2.13 2.15 -21.24
CA VAL A 203 3.10 1.06 -21.24
C VAL A 203 4.11 1.23 -20.10
N ILE A 204 4.66 2.43 -19.93
CA ILE A 204 5.60 2.73 -18.82
C ILE A 204 4.92 2.48 -17.46
N GLN A 205 3.66 2.88 -17.31
CA GLN A 205 2.92 2.71 -16.06
C GLN A 205 2.62 1.24 -15.75
N ASP A 206 2.19 0.45 -16.75
CA ASP A 206 1.95 -0.98 -16.62
C ASP A 206 3.23 -1.74 -16.21
N PHE A 207 4.36 -1.41 -16.84
CA PHE A 207 5.65 -2.02 -16.51
C PHE A 207 6.12 -1.64 -15.10
N ARG A 208 5.93 -0.38 -14.68
CA ARG A 208 6.25 0.07 -13.33
C ARG A 208 5.43 -0.69 -12.28
N ASP A 209 4.14 -0.88 -12.53
CA ASP A 209 3.27 -1.63 -11.64
C ASP A 209 3.66 -3.10 -11.53
N LEU A 210 4.04 -3.72 -12.65
CA LEU A 210 4.54 -5.09 -12.68
C LEU A 210 5.85 -5.22 -11.87
N TRP A 211 6.81 -4.34 -12.12
CA TRP A 211 8.10 -4.33 -11.43
C TRP A 211 7.92 -4.17 -9.92
N ARG A 212 7.09 -3.20 -9.48
CA ARG A 212 6.79 -2.99 -8.06
C ARG A 212 6.29 -4.27 -7.38
N ARG A 213 5.36 -4.98 -8.02
CA ARG A 213 4.80 -6.24 -7.48
C ARG A 213 5.84 -7.36 -7.40
N VAL A 214 6.68 -7.51 -8.41
CA VAL A 214 7.74 -8.54 -8.44
C VAL A 214 8.78 -8.27 -7.35
N VAL A 215 9.28 -7.03 -7.28
CA VAL A 215 10.30 -6.63 -6.30
C VAL A 215 9.81 -6.78 -4.87
N ALA A 216 8.60 -6.28 -4.57
CA ALA A 216 8.01 -6.42 -3.24
C ALA A 216 7.85 -7.90 -2.85
N GLY A 217 7.37 -8.73 -3.78
CA GLY A 217 7.21 -10.17 -3.57
C GLY A 217 8.53 -10.90 -3.29
N GLU A 218 9.60 -10.58 -4.02
CA GLU A 218 10.92 -11.20 -3.82
C GLU A 218 11.62 -10.71 -2.55
N LEU A 219 11.47 -9.43 -2.20
CA LEU A 219 11.99 -8.89 -0.94
C LEU A 219 11.36 -9.60 0.26
N ASP A 220 10.03 -9.71 0.27
CA ASP A 220 9.28 -10.41 1.32
C ASP A 220 9.66 -11.88 1.45
N LYS A 221 9.90 -12.57 0.34
CA LYS A 221 10.37 -13.96 0.35
C LYS A 221 11.77 -14.07 0.94
N SER A 222 12.68 -13.20 0.52
CA SER A 222 14.07 -13.19 0.96
C SER A 222 14.18 -12.91 2.46
N LEU A 223 13.42 -11.93 2.96
CA LEU A 223 13.37 -11.61 4.39
C LEU A 223 12.84 -12.80 5.22
N ARG A 224 11.79 -13.48 4.75
CA ARG A 224 11.25 -14.67 5.42
C ARG A 224 12.23 -15.84 5.47
N GLN A 225 13.06 -16.02 4.45
CA GLN A 225 14.08 -17.08 4.43
C GLN A 225 15.21 -16.81 5.43
N GLN A 226 15.60 -15.53 5.58
CA GLN A 226 16.64 -15.09 6.51
C GLN A 226 16.19 -15.12 7.99
N GLN A 227 14.88 -15.05 8.25
CA GLN A 227 14.30 -15.10 9.60
C GLN A 227 14.01 -16.53 10.12
N LYS A 228 14.22 -17.58 9.32
CA LYS A 228 14.15 -18.95 9.84
C LYS A 228 15.35 -19.19 10.78
N PRO A 229 15.12 -19.60 12.05
CA PRO A 229 16.22 -19.93 12.93
C PRO A 229 17.02 -21.12 12.36
N PRO A 230 18.34 -21.18 12.56
CA PRO A 230 19.12 -22.36 12.19
C PRO A 230 18.57 -23.57 12.94
N ALA A 231 18.42 -24.68 12.21
CA ALA A 231 17.94 -25.97 12.72
C ALA A 231 18.92 -26.60 13.72
#